data_AF-A0A3N4J5X5-F1
#
_entry.id   AF-A0A3N4J5X5-F1
#
_cell.length_a   1.000
_cell.length_b   1.000
_cell.length_c   1.000
_cell.angle_alpha   90.00
_cell.angle_beta   90.00
_cell.angle_gamma   90.00
#
_symmetry.space_group_name_H-M   'P 1'
#
loop_
_entity.id
_entity.type
_entity.pdbx_description
1 polymer ?
#
loop_
_entity_poly.entity_id
_entity_poly.type
_entity_poly.pdbx_seq_one_letter_code
_entity_poly.pdbx_strand_id
1 'polypeptide(L)'
;ICNMDQTLLPFEYLSGQTYNQQGEKMIWVQGSQQSGWDKRQATIQLTVFADAVPHVKPLIFFHGQGVGNTVMAEKALYDPQVVVKFNPKAYANSTNIVEWLDEQVIPILGGWPTLIVLDMFGSHKTDEVLDTMRVHDITLSVIPGGCTSMVQPLDISINQPFK
;
A
#
# COMPACT_ATOMS: atom_id res chain seq x y z
N ILE A 1 -18.29 -3.68 -4.94
CA ILE A 1 -17.71 -3.04 -3.72
C ILE A 1 -16.24 -3.41 -3.68
N CYS A 2 -15.35 -2.45 -3.46
CA CYS A 2 -13.96 -2.72 -3.12
C CYS A 2 -13.48 -1.88 -1.94
N ASN A 3 -12.46 -2.38 -1.24
CA ASN A 3 -11.75 -1.68 -0.18
C ASN A 3 -10.27 -1.60 -0.56
N MET A 4 -9.67 -0.43 -0.38
CA MET A 4 -8.25 -0.20 -0.61
C MET A 4 -7.63 0.41 0.64
N ASP A 5 -6.42 -0.03 0.93
CA ASP A 5 -5.63 0.45 2.06
C ASP A 5 -4.14 0.33 1.73
N GLN A 6 -3.33 1.10 2.46
CA GLN A 6 -1.89 1.12 2.31
C GLN A 6 -1.20 0.65 3.59
N THR A 7 -0.16 -0.14 3.42
CA THR A 7 0.63 -0.62 4.55
C THR A 7 2.12 -0.63 4.23
N LEU A 8 2.94 -0.57 5.28
CA LEU A 8 4.39 -0.58 5.12
C LEU A 8 4.87 -1.99 4.77
N LEU A 9 5.80 -2.06 3.81
CA LEU A 9 6.46 -3.27 3.33
C LEU A 9 7.96 -3.17 3.67
N PRO A 10 8.42 -3.73 4.80
CA PRO A 10 9.84 -3.76 5.15
C PRO A 10 10.68 -4.51 4.11
N PHE A 11 11.90 -4.05 3.83
CA PHE A 11 12.81 -4.79 2.95
C PHE A 11 13.47 -5.98 3.63
N GLU A 12 13.48 -5.98 4.96
CA GLU A 12 14.01 -7.06 5.77
C GLU A 12 13.07 -7.32 6.93
N TYR A 13 12.59 -8.55 7.05
CA TYR A 13 11.80 -9.02 8.17
C TYR A 13 12.74 -9.64 9.20
N LEU A 14 13.24 -8.82 10.12
CA LEU A 14 14.08 -9.32 11.21
C LEU A 14 13.21 -10.07 12.21
N SER A 15 13.43 -11.37 12.37
CA SER A 15 12.91 -12.12 13.52
C SER A 15 13.69 -11.68 14.76
N GLY A 16 13.26 -10.58 15.37
CA GLY A 16 13.95 -9.88 16.46
C GLY A 16 13.98 -10.64 17.79
N GLN A 17 14.61 -11.81 17.82
CA GLN A 17 14.95 -12.52 19.05
C GLN A 17 16.46 -12.51 19.23
N THR A 18 16.93 -11.85 20.28
CA THR A 18 18.32 -11.91 20.72
C THR A 18 18.35 -12.69 22.02
N TYR A 19 19.08 -13.81 22.04
CA TYR A 19 19.34 -14.56 23.27
C TYR A 19 20.55 -13.94 23.99
N ASN A 20 20.45 -13.74 25.30
CA ASN A 20 21.55 -13.32 26.13
C ASN A 20 21.57 -14.10 27.45
N GLN A 21 22.70 -14.09 28.17
CA GLN A 21 22.81 -14.71 29.48
C GLN A 21 21.92 -13.99 30.50
N GLN A 22 21.26 -14.78 31.34
CA GLN A 22 20.38 -14.27 32.40
C GLN A 22 21.18 -13.46 33.42
N GLY A 23 20.79 -12.20 33.66
CA GLY A 23 21.43 -11.29 34.62
C GLY A 23 22.27 -10.15 34.01
N GLU A 24 22.45 -10.16 32.69
CA GLU A 24 23.07 -9.06 31.94
C GLU A 24 22.26 -7.77 32.01
N LYS A 25 22.93 -6.63 32.26
CA LYS A 25 22.30 -5.29 32.32
C LYS A 25 22.27 -4.59 30.96
N MET A 26 23.11 -5.03 30.02
CA MET A 26 23.15 -4.52 28.65
C MET A 26 22.99 -5.69 27.69
N ILE A 27 21.91 -5.69 26.92
CA ILE A 27 21.65 -6.66 25.87
C ILE A 27 21.98 -5.99 24.54
N TRP A 28 23.04 -6.47 23.88
CA TRP A 28 23.35 -6.05 22.51
C TRP A 28 22.40 -6.74 21.54
N VAL A 29 21.46 -5.99 20.97
CA VAL A 29 20.60 -6.50 19.90
C VAL A 29 21.47 -6.77 18.67
N GLN A 30 21.34 -7.95 18.09
CA GLN A 30 21.94 -8.22 16.78
C GLN A 30 21.26 -7.34 15.74
N GLY A 31 21.86 -6.18 15.45
CA GLY A 31 21.46 -5.36 14.31
C GLY A 31 21.74 -6.12 13.02
N SER A 32 20.88 -5.94 12.00
CA SER A 32 21.20 -6.42 10.66
C SER A 32 22.58 -5.89 10.26
N GLN A 33 23.43 -6.77 9.77
CA GLN A 33 24.80 -6.46 9.48
C GLN A 33 24.87 -5.32 8.45
N GLN A 34 25.43 -4.17 8.86
CA GLN A 34 26.07 -3.12 8.03
C GLN A 34 25.26 -2.41 6.92
N SER A 35 24.07 -2.86 6.55
CA SER A 35 23.42 -2.42 5.30
C SER A 35 22.34 -1.33 5.46
N GLY A 36 21.75 -1.21 6.65
CA GLY A 36 20.66 -0.27 6.94
C GLY A 36 19.35 -0.58 6.23
N TRP A 37 19.19 -1.79 5.68
CA TRP A 37 17.99 -2.25 5.00
C TRP A 37 16.81 -2.49 5.96
N ASP A 38 17.09 -2.85 7.20
CA ASP A 38 16.14 -2.98 8.32
C ASP A 38 15.35 -1.69 8.61
N LYS A 39 15.93 -0.53 8.26
CA LYS A 39 15.31 0.79 8.42
C LYS A 39 14.60 1.28 7.17
N ARG A 40 14.59 0.48 6.10
CA ARG A 40 14.01 0.84 4.81
C ARG A 40 12.79 -0.01 4.54
N GLN A 41 11.82 0.64 3.93
CA GLN A 41 10.53 0.06 3.60
C GLN A 41 9.98 0.75 2.36
N ALA A 42 9.19 0.00 1.60
CA ALA A 42 8.27 0.55 0.62
C ALA A 42 6.88 0.69 1.24
N THR A 43 5.99 1.34 0.52
CA THR A 43 4.55 1.32 0.82
C THR A 43 3.88 0.40 -0.18
N ILE A 44 3.11 -0.59 0.29
CA ILE A 44 2.27 -1.41 -0.57
C ILE A 44 0.81 -0.98 -0.42
N GLN A 45 0.13 -0.83 -1.55
CA GLN A 45 -1.29 -0.59 -1.64
C GLN A 45 -1.96 -1.87 -2.14
N LEU A 46 -2.94 -2.33 -1.37
CA LEU A 46 -3.73 -3.51 -1.68
C LEU A 46 -5.17 -3.09 -1.93
N THR A 47 -5.87 -3.80 -2.82
CA THR A 47 -7.29 -3.57 -3.09
C THR A 47 -7.99 -4.92 -3.14
N VAL A 48 -9.05 -5.05 -2.35
CA VAL A 48 -9.88 -6.26 -2.31
C VAL A 48 -11.30 -5.97 -2.74
N PHE A 49 -11.88 -6.93 -3.44
CA PHE A 49 -13.25 -6.88 -3.94
C PHE A 49 -14.12 -7.85 -3.16
N ALA A 50 -15.41 -7.53 -3.06
CA ALA A 50 -16.37 -8.35 -2.31
C ALA A 50 -16.59 -9.75 -2.89
N ASP A 51 -16.23 -9.98 -4.15
CA ASP A 51 -16.27 -11.28 -4.82
C ASP A 51 -14.99 -12.11 -4.60
N ALA A 52 -14.03 -11.59 -3.82
CA ALA A 52 -12.72 -12.18 -3.57
C ALA A 52 -11.86 -12.42 -4.83
N VAL A 53 -12.21 -11.82 -5.96
CA VAL A 53 -11.41 -11.88 -7.19
C VAL A 53 -10.42 -10.71 -7.20
N PRO A 54 -9.12 -10.95 -7.43
CA PRO A 54 -8.11 -9.89 -7.48
C PRO A 54 -8.17 -9.17 -8.83
N HIS A 55 -9.14 -8.26 -8.99
CA HIS A 55 -9.32 -7.49 -10.23
C HIS A 55 -8.23 -6.42 -10.45
N VAL A 56 -7.61 -5.96 -9.36
CA VAL A 56 -6.59 -4.89 -9.35
C VAL A 56 -5.29 -5.47 -8.82
N LYS A 57 -4.17 -5.09 -9.45
CA LYS A 57 -2.83 -5.54 -9.06
C LYS A 57 -2.36 -4.80 -7.80
N PRO A 58 -1.64 -5.47 -6.89
CA PRO A 58 -0.90 -4.81 -5.82
C PRO A 58 0.01 -3.72 -6.38
N LEU A 59 0.04 -2.56 -5.71
CA LEU A 59 0.84 -1.41 -6.11
C LEU A 59 1.90 -1.13 -5.05
N ILE A 60 3.17 -1.18 -5.43
CA ILE A 60 4.31 -0.91 -4.54
C ILE A 60 4.88 0.47 -4.88
N PHE A 61 5.00 1.32 -3.87
CA PHE A 61 5.66 2.62 -3.93
C PHE A 61 7.02 2.57 -3.25
N PHE A 62 8.07 2.73 -4.05
CA PHE A 62 9.43 2.93 -3.55
C PHE A 62 9.73 4.42 -3.35
N HIS A 63 10.56 4.71 -2.35
CA HIS A 63 11.10 6.05 -2.15
C HIS A 63 12.13 6.38 -3.22
N GLY A 64 11.86 7.38 -4.06
CA GLY A 64 12.80 7.84 -5.08
C GLY A 64 12.12 8.48 -6.28
N GLN A 65 12.94 8.89 -7.26
CA GLN A 65 12.47 9.51 -8.51
C GLN A 65 12.10 8.50 -9.59
N GLY A 66 12.48 7.22 -9.44
CA GLY A 66 12.17 6.18 -10.43
C GLY A 66 12.95 6.28 -11.74
N VAL A 67 14.00 7.10 -11.79
CA VAL A 67 14.80 7.37 -12.99
C VAL A 67 16.16 6.69 -12.93
N GLY A 68 16.69 6.32 -14.09
CA GLY A 68 18.04 5.75 -14.25
C GLY A 68 18.05 4.30 -14.70
N ASN A 69 19.15 3.90 -15.33
CA ASN A 69 19.29 2.59 -15.97
C ASN A 69 19.14 1.43 -14.97
N THR A 70 19.66 1.59 -13.75
CA THR A 70 19.54 0.56 -12.70
C THR A 70 18.09 0.34 -12.27
N VAL A 71 17.32 1.43 -12.08
CA VAL A 71 15.91 1.35 -11.70
C VAL A 71 15.08 0.72 -12.82
N MET A 72 15.35 1.08 -14.08
CA MET A 72 14.68 0.48 -15.23
C MET A 72 15.00 -1.02 -15.37
N ALA A 73 16.26 -1.40 -15.15
CA ALA A 73 16.66 -2.80 -15.18
C ALA A 73 16.01 -3.61 -14.05
N GLU A 74 15.95 -3.04 -12.83
CA GLU A 74 15.26 -3.67 -11.70
C GLU A 74 13.75 -3.78 -11.93
N LYS A 75 13.12 -2.75 -12.52
CA LYS A 75 11.69 -2.76 -12.85
C LYS A 75 11.32 -3.96 -13.73
N ALA A 76 12.23 -4.40 -14.61
CA ALA A 76 12.02 -5.56 -15.47
C ALA A 76 12.11 -6.91 -14.74
N LEU A 77 12.60 -6.94 -13.49
CA LEU A 77 12.69 -8.14 -12.67
C LEU A 77 11.43 -8.40 -11.83
N TYR A 78 10.58 -7.40 -11.64
CA TYR A 78 9.35 -7.56 -10.87
C TYR A 78 8.33 -8.42 -11.59
N ASP A 79 7.55 -9.15 -10.82
CA ASP A 79 6.47 -9.98 -11.35
C ASP A 79 5.44 -9.11 -12.11
N PRO A 80 4.99 -9.50 -13.32
CA PRO A 80 3.98 -8.77 -14.09
C PRO A 80 2.65 -8.55 -13.36
N GLN A 81 2.37 -9.32 -12.31
CA GLN A 81 1.19 -9.19 -11.46
C GLN A 81 1.28 -8.06 -10.44
N VAL A 82 2.42 -7.36 -10.34
CA VAL A 82 2.63 -6.23 -9.44
C VAL A 82 2.90 -4.96 -10.25
N VAL A 83 2.33 -3.84 -9.79
CA VAL A 83 2.67 -2.52 -10.33
C VAL A 83 3.67 -1.87 -9.40
N VAL A 84 4.78 -1.37 -9.96
CA VAL A 84 5.82 -0.68 -9.20
C VAL A 84 5.91 0.77 -9.64
N LYS A 85 5.74 1.68 -8.67
CA LYS A 85 5.86 3.13 -8.83
C LYS A 85 6.89 3.69 -7.85
N PHE A 86 7.38 4.88 -8.16
CA PHE A 86 8.34 5.61 -7.34
C PHE A 86 7.78 6.96 -6.96
N ASN A 87 7.94 7.35 -5.70
CA ASN A 87 7.53 8.65 -5.20
C ASN A 87 8.65 9.20 -4.30
N PRO A 88 9.07 10.47 -4.46
CA PRO A 88 10.06 11.11 -3.58
C PRO A 88 9.74 11.07 -2.09
N LYS A 89 8.49 10.80 -1.70
CA LYS A 89 8.09 10.65 -0.29
C LYS A 89 7.62 9.23 0.07
N ALA A 90 7.42 8.34 -0.90
CA ALA A 90 6.86 7.00 -0.72
C ALA A 90 5.47 6.90 -0.03
N TYR A 91 4.68 7.97 0.00
CA TYR A 91 3.30 7.98 0.54
C TYR A 91 2.27 8.31 -0.55
N ALA A 92 1.01 7.88 -0.39
CA ALA A 92 -0.07 8.35 -1.27
C ALA A 92 -0.25 9.86 -1.21
N ASN A 93 -0.32 10.48 -2.38
CA ASN A 93 -0.88 11.81 -2.58
C ASN A 93 -2.14 11.68 -3.46
N SER A 94 -2.89 12.76 -3.62
CA SER A 94 -4.12 12.75 -4.44
C SER A 94 -3.88 12.31 -5.88
N THR A 95 -2.76 12.73 -6.48
CA THR A 95 -2.37 12.32 -7.83
C THR A 95 -2.23 10.79 -7.94
N ASN A 96 -1.59 10.14 -6.97
CA ASN A 96 -1.43 8.68 -6.97
C ASN A 96 -2.78 7.96 -6.89
N ILE A 97 -3.77 8.55 -6.20
CA ILE A 97 -5.13 7.98 -6.11
C ILE A 97 -5.83 8.09 -7.45
N VAL A 98 -5.77 9.25 -8.10
CA VAL A 98 -6.33 9.45 -9.44
C VAL A 98 -5.68 8.50 -10.45
N GLU A 99 -4.35 8.42 -10.47
CA GLU A 99 -3.63 7.48 -11.32
C GLU A 99 -4.03 6.03 -11.06
N TRP A 100 -4.20 5.63 -9.79
CA TRP A 100 -4.66 4.28 -9.45
C TRP A 100 -6.09 4.02 -9.95
N LEU A 101 -6.98 5.00 -9.82
CA LEU A 101 -8.34 4.91 -10.36
C LEU A 101 -8.30 4.72 -11.87
N ASP A 102 -7.58 5.58 -12.59
CA ASP A 102 -7.54 5.61 -14.05
C ASP A 102 -6.85 4.37 -14.65
N GLU A 103 -5.72 3.95 -14.07
CA GLU A 103 -4.91 2.86 -14.62
C GLU A 103 -5.44 1.47 -14.27
N GLN A 104 -6.08 1.31 -13.10
CA GLN A 104 -6.43 -0.01 -12.59
C GLN A 104 -7.92 -0.19 -12.30
N VAL A 105 -8.56 0.75 -11.60
CA VAL A 105 -9.93 0.54 -11.10
C VAL A 105 -10.96 0.78 -12.19
N ILE A 106 -11.00 1.97 -12.77
CA ILE A 106 -11.99 2.38 -13.78
C ILE A 106 -12.05 1.39 -14.96
N PRO A 107 -10.92 0.92 -15.53
CA PRO A 107 -10.94 -0.04 -16.62
C PRO A 107 -11.66 -1.35 -16.30
N ILE A 108 -11.61 -1.81 -15.04
CA ILE A 108 -12.25 -3.06 -14.62
C ILE A 108 -13.72 -2.87 -14.21
N LEU A 109 -14.17 -1.64 -13.96
CA LEU A 109 -15.55 -1.38 -13.55
C LEU A 109 -16.54 -1.50 -14.70
N GLY A 110 -16.11 -1.35 -15.95
CA GLY A 110 -17.00 -1.44 -17.13
C GLY A 110 -18.20 -0.48 -17.09
N GLY A 111 -18.10 0.63 -16.34
CA GLY A 111 -19.17 1.61 -16.14
C GLY A 111 -20.25 1.21 -15.12
N TRP A 112 -20.04 0.13 -14.36
CA TRP A 112 -20.98 -0.28 -13.32
C TRP A 112 -20.89 0.62 -12.07
N PRO A 113 -22.04 1.00 -11.46
CA PRO A 113 -22.05 1.72 -10.21
C PRO A 113 -21.24 0.97 -9.15
N THR A 114 -20.29 1.66 -8.53
CA THR A 114 -19.31 1.00 -7.64
C THR A 114 -19.12 1.73 -6.34
N LEU A 115 -19.18 0.98 -5.24
CA LEU A 115 -18.81 1.48 -3.91
C LEU A 115 -17.33 1.19 -3.65
N ILE A 116 -16.55 2.24 -3.40
CA ILE A 116 -15.17 2.15 -2.90
C ILE A 116 -15.15 2.56 -1.43
N VAL A 117 -14.59 1.72 -0.57
CA VAL A 117 -14.46 1.97 0.86
C VAL A 117 -13.00 2.32 1.18
N LEU A 118 -12.74 3.52 1.71
CA LEU A 118 -11.40 4.00 2.07
C LEU A 118 -11.39 4.52 3.51
N ASP A 119 -10.21 4.57 4.13
CA ASP A 119 -10.00 5.26 5.40
C ASP A 119 -10.10 6.79 5.28
N MET A 120 -10.17 7.46 6.43
CA MET A 120 -10.26 8.92 6.50
C MET A 120 -8.90 9.61 6.31
N PHE A 121 -8.23 9.33 5.18
CA PHE A 121 -7.02 10.05 4.79
C PHE A 121 -7.34 11.30 3.95
N GLY A 122 -6.55 12.36 4.12
CA GLY A 122 -6.77 13.65 3.45
C GLY A 122 -6.74 13.55 1.92
N SER A 123 -5.77 12.80 1.39
CA SER A 123 -5.60 12.63 -0.07
C SER A 123 -6.75 11.88 -0.74
N HIS A 124 -7.53 11.09 0.00
CA HIS A 124 -8.70 10.37 -0.53
C HIS A 124 -9.91 11.27 -0.80
N LYS A 125 -9.88 12.52 -0.32
CA LYS A 125 -11.03 13.43 -0.29
C LYS A 125 -10.74 14.79 -0.93
N THR A 126 -9.71 14.87 -1.76
CA THR A 126 -9.49 16.08 -2.55
C THR A 126 -10.50 16.17 -3.68
N ASP A 127 -10.86 17.39 -4.08
CA ASP A 127 -11.87 17.63 -5.12
C ASP A 127 -11.58 16.83 -6.39
N GLU A 128 -10.32 16.78 -6.83
CA GLU A 128 -9.89 16.01 -8.00
C GLU A 128 -10.25 14.51 -7.90
N VAL A 129 -10.06 13.90 -6.73
CA VAL A 129 -10.35 12.48 -6.49
C VAL A 129 -11.86 12.26 -6.47
N LEU A 130 -12.59 13.13 -5.78
CA LEU A 130 -14.05 13.05 -5.68
C LEU A 130 -14.73 13.28 -7.03
N ASP A 131 -14.23 14.19 -7.83
CA ASP A 131 -14.74 14.48 -9.17
C ASP A 131 -14.45 13.33 -10.12
N THR A 132 -13.23 12.77 -10.09
CA THR A 132 -12.88 11.55 -10.85
C THR A 132 -13.84 10.40 -10.51
N MET A 133 -14.05 10.12 -9.22
CA MET A 133 -14.98 9.08 -8.79
C MET A 133 -16.41 9.35 -9.28
N ARG A 134 -16.89 10.60 -9.15
CA ARG A 134 -18.25 10.98 -9.54
C ARG A 134 -18.51 10.79 -11.04
N VAL A 135 -17.54 11.14 -11.89
CA VAL A 135 -17.66 10.99 -13.35
C VAL A 135 -17.79 9.52 -13.77
N HIS A 136 -17.24 8.60 -12.97
CA HIS A 136 -17.24 7.16 -13.24
C HIS A 136 -18.27 6.36 -12.44
N ASP A 137 -19.29 7.02 -11.87
CA ASP A 137 -20.34 6.40 -11.02
C ASP A 137 -19.77 5.60 -9.83
N ILE A 138 -18.69 6.13 -9.27
CA ILE A 138 -18.04 5.60 -8.08
C ILE A 138 -18.54 6.38 -6.87
N THR A 139 -19.15 5.67 -5.94
CA THR A 139 -19.52 6.17 -4.62
C THR A 139 -18.40 5.90 -3.63
N LEU A 140 -17.86 6.94 -3.00
CA LEU A 140 -16.91 6.83 -1.92
C LEU A 140 -17.62 6.63 -0.57
N SER A 141 -17.27 5.56 0.14
CA SER A 141 -17.61 5.34 1.54
C SER A 141 -16.37 5.54 2.41
N VAL A 142 -16.40 6.54 3.28
CA VAL A 142 -15.26 6.85 4.17
C VAL A 142 -15.45 6.17 5.52
N ILE A 143 -14.45 5.41 5.95
CA ILE A 143 -14.41 4.82 7.29
C ILE A 143 -14.09 5.92 8.30
N PRO A 144 -14.88 6.10 9.37
CA PRO A 144 -14.61 7.10 10.39
C PRO A 144 -13.24 6.89 11.06
N GLY A 145 -12.61 8.00 11.48
CA GLY A 145 -11.35 7.96 12.20
C GLY A 145 -11.44 7.07 13.45
N GLY A 146 -10.43 6.23 13.67
CA GLY A 146 -10.39 5.27 14.79
C GLY A 146 -11.22 4.01 14.57
N CYS A 147 -11.87 3.85 13.42
CA CYS A 147 -12.66 2.65 13.11
C CYS A 147 -11.99 1.68 12.13
N THR A 148 -10.81 1.97 11.60
CA THR A 148 -10.17 1.10 10.59
C THR A 148 -9.94 -0.32 11.11
N SER A 149 -9.42 -0.47 12.34
CA SER A 149 -9.26 -1.77 13.00
C SER A 149 -10.57 -2.51 13.31
N MET A 150 -11.73 -1.86 13.15
CA MET A 150 -13.04 -2.44 13.41
C MET A 150 -13.80 -2.77 12.13
N VAL A 151 -13.68 -1.94 11.08
CA VAL A 151 -14.51 -2.06 9.87
C VAL A 151 -13.75 -2.03 8.55
N GLN A 152 -12.43 -1.82 8.52
CA GLN A 152 -11.62 -1.89 7.30
C GLN A 152 -11.16 -3.34 7.04
N PRO A 153 -11.67 -4.03 6.00
CA PRO A 153 -11.32 -5.42 5.73
C PRO A 153 -9.80 -5.68 5.64
N LEU A 154 -9.07 -4.76 5.00
CA LEU A 154 -7.63 -4.86 4.86
C LEU A 154 -6.93 -4.87 6.22
N ASP A 155 -7.30 -3.98 7.15
CA ASP A 155 -6.68 -3.94 8.48
C ASP A 155 -7.08 -5.10 9.39
N ILE A 156 -8.32 -5.57 9.30
CA ILE A 156 -8.84 -6.61 10.20
C ILE A 156 -8.26 -7.98 9.85
N SER A 157 -8.07 -8.30 8.56
CA SER A 157 -7.86 -9.69 8.14
C SER A 157 -6.78 -9.92 7.10
N ILE A 158 -6.30 -8.90 6.38
CA ILE A 158 -5.42 -9.12 5.21
C ILE A 158 -4.02 -8.57 5.46
N ASN A 159 -3.91 -7.35 5.98
CA ASN A 159 -2.63 -6.70 6.26
C ASN A 159 -1.83 -7.45 7.31
N GLN A 160 -2.49 -8.08 8.29
CA GLN A 160 -1.81 -8.84 9.34
C GLN A 160 -1.11 -10.10 8.81
N PRO A 161 -1.78 -11.05 8.12
CA PRO A 161 -1.10 -12.22 7.56
C PRO A 161 -0.15 -11.89 6.39
N PHE A 162 -0.30 -10.72 5.78
CA PHE A 162 0.62 -10.23 4.75
C PHE A 162 1.98 -9.80 5.33
N LYS A 163 2.00 -9.27 6.56
CA LYS A 163 3.20 -8.82 7.27
C LYS A 163 3.85 -9.95 8.05
#